data_AF-A0A3D1SN09-F1
#
_entry.id   AF-A0A3D1SN09-F1
#
_cell.length_a   1.000
_cell.length_b   1.000
_cell.length_c   1.000
_cell.angle_alpha   90.00
_cell.angle_beta   90.00
_cell.angle_gamma   90.00
#
_symmetry.space_group_name_H-M   'P 1'
#
loop_
_entity.id
_entity.type
_entity.pdbx_description
1 polymer ?
#
loop_
_entity_poly.entity_id
_entity_poly.type
_entity_poly.pdbx_seq_one_letter_code
_entity_poly.pdbx_strand_id
1 'polypeptide(L)'
;IWLRRSLSAVYPDLFKTMLVPKAKELVATPYRFGGSRSKAQVFFETGLGQAFDQMRDVQHPEYPLTVYYAFKQAESESDGVDGNGNGTKVVASTGWETMLEGLIRSGFTITGTWPMRTEM
;
A
#
# COMPACT_ATOMS: atom_id res chain seq x y z
N ILE A 1 16.11 6.24 -10.86
CA ILE A 1 17.19 6.81 -11.73
C ILE A 1 16.60 7.47 -12.98
N TRP A 2 15.69 6.81 -13.70
CA TRP A 2 15.04 7.31 -14.92
C TRP A 2 14.44 8.72 -14.77
N LEU A 3 13.64 8.98 -13.73
CA LEU A 3 13.00 10.28 -13.50
C LEU A 3 13.98 11.39 -13.10
N ARG A 4 15.11 11.03 -12.44
CA ARG A 4 16.05 12.02 -11.90
C ARG A 4 16.67 12.86 -13.01
N ARG A 5 17.05 12.24 -14.13
CA ARG A 5 17.70 12.94 -15.26
C ARG A 5 16.82 14.05 -15.84
N SER A 6 15.51 13.83 -15.87
CA SER A 6 14.56 14.78 -16.46
C SER A 6 14.00 15.77 -15.45
N LEU A 7 13.86 15.37 -14.17
CA LEU A 7 13.10 16.15 -13.18
C LEU A 7 13.96 16.73 -12.04
N SER A 8 15.26 16.45 -11.96
CA SER A 8 16.10 16.95 -10.85
C SER A 8 16.22 18.47 -10.81
N ALA A 9 16.14 19.15 -11.95
CA ALA A 9 16.17 20.61 -12.01
C ALA A 9 14.83 21.24 -11.59
N VAL A 10 13.71 20.53 -11.79
CA VAL A 10 12.35 21.02 -11.46
C VAL A 10 12.01 20.73 -10.00
N TYR A 11 12.40 19.55 -9.49
CA TYR A 11 12.16 19.13 -8.11
C TYR A 11 13.48 18.78 -7.39
N PRO A 12 14.35 19.77 -7.15
CA PRO A 12 15.67 19.52 -6.59
C PRO A 12 15.62 18.81 -5.24
N ASP A 13 14.64 19.13 -4.39
CA ASP A 13 14.50 18.54 -3.06
C ASP A 13 14.09 17.06 -3.09
N LEU A 14 13.19 16.68 -4.01
CA LEU A 14 12.75 15.28 -4.17
C LEU A 14 13.88 14.39 -4.71
N PHE A 15 14.80 14.94 -5.50
CA PHE A 15 15.88 14.21 -6.16
C PHE A 15 17.28 14.51 -5.57
N LYS A 16 17.34 15.10 -4.38
CA LYS A 16 18.59 15.47 -3.70
C LYS A 16 19.40 14.26 -3.25
N THR A 17 18.74 13.24 -2.72
CA THR A 17 19.41 12.04 -2.20
C THR A 17 19.69 11.02 -3.31
N MET A 18 20.79 10.28 -3.17
CA MET A 18 21.12 9.17 -4.09
C MET A 18 20.18 7.98 -3.89
N LEU A 19 19.80 7.71 -2.63
CA LEU A 19 18.92 6.61 -2.24
C LEU A 19 17.59 7.16 -1.69
N VAL A 20 16.52 6.38 -1.89
CA VAL A 20 15.20 6.68 -1.35
C VAL A 20 15.26 6.57 0.19
N PRO A 21 14.77 7.56 0.94
CA PRO A 21 14.69 7.48 2.40
C PRO A 21 13.79 6.31 2.85
N LYS A 22 14.39 5.24 3.38
CA LYS A 22 13.66 4.03 3.76
C LYS A 22 12.72 4.22 4.94
N ALA A 23 13.02 5.14 5.85
CA ALA A 23 12.18 5.39 7.02
C ALA A 23 10.75 5.86 6.68
N LYS A 24 10.56 6.52 5.53
CA LYS A 24 9.25 7.05 5.09
C LYS A 24 8.50 6.10 4.14
N GLU A 25 9.10 4.96 3.82
CA GLU A 25 8.49 3.95 2.96
C GLU A 25 7.37 3.25 3.74
N LEU A 26 6.13 3.31 3.22
CA LEU A 26 4.96 2.69 3.83
C LEU A 26 5.03 1.16 3.65
N VAL A 27 5.69 0.49 4.59
CA VAL A 27 5.77 -0.99 4.68
C VAL A 27 5.44 -1.47 6.09
N ALA A 28 4.68 -2.56 6.18
CA ALA A 28 4.31 -3.18 7.44
C ALA A 28 5.39 -4.18 7.91
N THR A 29 6.65 -3.75 8.02
CA THR A 29 7.76 -4.64 8.36
C THR A 29 8.15 -4.56 9.84
N PRO A 30 7.92 -5.61 10.67
CA PRO A 30 8.04 -5.51 12.13
C PRO A 30 9.41 -5.10 12.66
N TYR A 31 10.51 -5.50 12.00
CA TYR A 31 11.86 -5.15 12.46
C TYR A 31 12.13 -3.64 12.44
N ARG A 32 11.41 -2.87 11.59
CA ARG A 32 11.50 -1.39 11.58
C ARG A 32 10.85 -0.76 12.81
N PHE A 33 10.06 -1.53 13.56
CA PHE A 33 9.28 -1.09 14.72
C PHE A 33 9.61 -1.90 15.98
N GLY A 34 10.88 -2.31 16.14
CA GLY A 34 11.34 -3.06 17.31
C GLY A 34 10.71 -4.45 17.43
N GLY A 35 10.35 -5.08 16.31
CA GLY A 35 9.69 -6.38 16.25
C GLY A 35 8.18 -6.34 16.42
N SER A 36 7.58 -5.16 16.66
CA SER A 36 6.14 -5.04 16.87
C SER A 36 5.37 -5.05 15.55
N ARG A 37 4.61 -6.13 15.31
CA ARG A 37 3.69 -6.25 14.17
C ARG A 37 2.59 -5.18 14.21
N SER A 38 1.99 -4.93 15.38
CA SER A 38 0.91 -3.95 15.54
C SER A 38 1.37 -2.52 15.23
N LYS A 39 2.55 -2.11 15.70
CA LYS A 39 3.09 -0.77 15.36
C LYS A 39 3.39 -0.64 13.87
N ALA A 40 3.90 -1.69 13.25
CA ALA A 40 4.15 -1.70 11.80
C ALA A 40 2.86 -1.57 10.99
N GLN A 41 1.81 -2.28 11.41
CA GLN A 41 0.48 -2.20 10.80
C GLN A 41 -0.12 -0.80 10.95
N VAL A 42 -0.14 -0.24 12.17
CA VAL A 42 -0.68 1.11 12.42
C VAL A 42 0.07 2.17 11.60
N PHE A 43 1.40 2.09 11.50
CA PHE A 43 2.18 2.98 10.66
C PHE A 43 1.78 2.89 9.18
N PHE A 44 1.64 1.67 8.67
CA PHE A 44 1.24 1.43 7.28
C PHE A 44 -0.17 1.96 7.01
N GLU A 45 -1.16 1.59 7.82
CA GLU A 45 -2.56 2.00 7.65
C GLU A 45 -2.74 3.51 7.78
N THR A 46 -2.12 4.14 8.78
CA THR A 46 -2.20 5.59 8.98
C THR A 46 -1.56 6.34 7.81
N GLY A 47 -0.38 5.91 7.37
CA GLY A 47 0.31 6.55 6.25
C GLY A 47 -0.40 6.33 4.92
N LEU A 48 -1.01 5.16 4.71
CA LEU A 48 -1.79 4.87 3.51
C LEU A 48 -3.06 5.73 3.47
N GLY A 49 -3.75 5.88 4.60
CA GLY A 49 -4.90 6.79 4.74
C GLY A 49 -4.52 8.23 4.42
N GLN A 50 -3.43 8.74 5.00
CA GLN A 50 -2.91 10.08 4.69
C GLN A 50 -2.57 10.26 3.21
N ALA A 51 -2.05 9.23 2.55
CA ALA A 51 -1.78 9.29 1.12
C ALA A 51 -3.08 9.44 0.32
N PHE A 52 -4.14 8.71 0.69
CA PHE A 52 -5.44 8.84 0.04
C PHE A 52 -6.12 10.19 0.30
N ASP A 53 -6.05 10.71 1.53
CA ASP A 53 -6.55 12.05 1.86
C ASP A 53 -5.88 13.10 0.96
N GLN A 54 -4.55 13.06 0.84
CA GLN A 54 -3.81 13.96 -0.02
C GLN A 54 -4.15 13.79 -1.50
N MET A 55 -4.36 12.55 -1.98
CA MET A 55 -4.80 12.30 -3.35
C MET A 55 -6.17 12.91 -3.61
N ARG A 56 -7.09 12.83 -2.64
CA ARG A 56 -8.42 13.42 -2.75
C ARG A 56 -8.37 14.94 -2.79
N ASP A 57 -7.57 15.55 -1.92
CA ASP A 57 -7.44 17.01 -1.84
C ASP A 57 -6.93 17.64 -3.14
N VAL A 58 -6.05 16.95 -3.86
CA VAL A 58 -5.47 17.46 -5.12
C VAL A 58 -6.22 17.01 -6.38
N GLN A 59 -7.11 16.02 -6.28
CA GLN A 59 -7.84 15.48 -7.42
C GLN A 59 -8.98 16.42 -7.85
N HIS A 60 -9.10 16.64 -9.15
CA HIS A 60 -10.17 17.45 -9.71
C HIS A 60 -11.50 16.68 -9.68
N PRO A 61 -12.58 17.23 -9.09
CA PRO A 61 -13.80 16.49 -8.76
C PRO A 61 -14.55 15.92 -9.98
N GLU A 62 -14.33 16.47 -11.17
CA GLU A 62 -14.96 15.99 -12.41
C GLU A 62 -14.29 14.76 -13.04
N TYR A 63 -13.12 14.33 -12.56
CA TYR A 63 -12.37 13.21 -13.15
C TYR A 63 -12.13 12.10 -12.14
N PRO A 64 -12.31 10.81 -12.51
CA PRO A 64 -12.09 9.70 -11.60
C PRO A 64 -10.59 9.51 -11.28
N LEU A 65 -10.29 9.11 -10.04
CA LEU A 65 -8.98 8.62 -9.65
C LEU A 65 -8.85 7.13 -10.01
N THR A 66 -7.76 6.74 -10.67
CA THR A 66 -7.41 5.34 -10.91
C THR A 66 -6.23 4.94 -10.03
N VAL A 67 -6.41 3.92 -9.20
CA VAL A 67 -5.36 3.37 -8.33
C VAL A 67 -4.99 1.97 -8.81
N TYR A 68 -3.70 1.79 -9.15
CA TYR A 68 -3.13 0.48 -9.44
C TYR A 68 -2.45 -0.07 -8.20
N TYR A 69 -2.93 -1.22 -7.74
CA TYR A 69 -2.40 -1.89 -6.55
C TYR A 69 -2.04 -3.33 -6.87
N ALA A 70 -0.76 -3.67 -6.74
CA ALA A 70 -0.29 -5.03 -6.87
C ALA A 70 -0.42 -5.74 -5.52
N PHE A 71 -1.13 -6.87 -5.50
CA PHE A 71 -1.21 -7.74 -4.33
C PHE A 71 -0.78 -9.15 -4.73
N LYS A 72 -0.02 -9.81 -3.86
CA LYS A 72 0.48 -11.16 -4.12
C LYS A 72 -0.57 -12.17 -3.63
N GLN A 73 -1.27 -12.81 -4.56
CA GLN A 73 -2.27 -13.86 -4.22
C GLN A 73 -1.65 -15.12 -3.59
N ALA A 74 -0.35 -15.37 -3.70
CA ALA A 74 0.25 -16.66 -3.31
C ALA A 74 0.38 -16.90 -1.79
N GLU A 75 0.17 -15.90 -0.93
CA GLU A 75 0.13 -16.13 0.53
C GLU A 75 -1.24 -16.71 0.99
N SER A 76 -2.11 -17.07 0.04
CA SER A 76 -3.44 -17.61 0.32
C SER A 76 -3.48 -19.10 0.70
N GLU A 77 -2.41 -19.87 0.47
CA GLU A 77 -2.46 -21.34 0.59
C GLU A 77 -1.37 -21.97 1.48
N SER A 78 -0.27 -21.29 1.82
CA SER A 78 0.88 -21.97 2.45
C SER A 78 1.01 -21.85 3.97
N ASP A 79 0.29 -20.96 4.66
CA ASP A 79 0.49 -20.72 6.10
C ASP A 79 -0.64 -21.31 6.97
N GLY A 80 -1.31 -22.36 6.49
CA GLY A 80 -2.51 -22.95 7.11
C GLY A 80 -2.35 -24.35 7.72
N VAL A 81 -1.14 -24.84 8.02
CA VAL A 81 -0.96 -26.13 8.71
C VAL A 81 -0.01 -25.99 9.90
N ASP A 82 -0.49 -25.36 10.97
CA ASP A 82 -0.03 -25.70 12.31
C ASP A 82 -0.64 -27.06 12.66
N GLY A 83 0.20 -28.02 13.05
CA GLY A 83 -0.13 -29.43 13.30
C GLY A 83 -1.06 -29.71 14.50
N ASN A 84 -1.98 -28.82 14.82
CA ASN A 84 -3.03 -29.02 15.79
C ASN A 84 -4.34 -28.54 15.15
N GLY A 85 -5.19 -29.49 14.74
CA GLY A 85 -6.34 -29.36 13.83
C GLY A 85 -7.45 -28.39 14.23
N ASN A 86 -7.11 -27.13 14.47
CA ASN A 86 -8.00 -26.01 14.70
C ASN A 86 -7.64 -24.92 13.69
N GLY A 87 -7.89 -25.22 12.41
CA GLY A 87 -7.58 -24.36 11.28
C GLY A 87 -8.42 -23.08 11.33
N THR A 88 -7.90 -22.06 12.01
CA THR A 88 -8.38 -20.70 11.79
C THR A 88 -7.82 -20.30 10.43
N LYS A 89 -8.68 -20.31 9.39
CA LYS A 89 -8.37 -19.70 8.09
C LYS A 89 -7.91 -18.28 8.34
N VAL A 90 -6.60 -18.03 8.29
CA VAL A 90 -6.08 -16.67 8.24
C VAL A 90 -6.33 -16.20 6.81
N VAL A 91 -7.47 -15.53 6.64
CA VAL A 91 -8.01 -15.14 5.34
C VAL A 91 -7.02 -14.20 4.65
N ALA A 92 -6.70 -14.55 3.42
CA ALA A 92 -5.76 -13.91 2.49
C ALA A 92 -6.17 -12.49 2.04
N SER A 93 -6.90 -11.74 2.87
CA SER A 93 -7.66 -10.57 2.46
C SER A 93 -7.17 -9.25 3.07
N THR A 94 -6.26 -9.28 4.04
CA THR A 94 -5.90 -8.08 4.84
C THR A 94 -5.36 -6.92 4.01
N GLY A 95 -4.39 -7.16 3.11
CA GLY A 95 -3.78 -6.07 2.33
C GLY A 95 -4.74 -5.37 1.35
N TRP A 96 -5.57 -6.16 0.65
CA TRP A 96 -6.57 -5.64 -0.28
C TRP A 96 -7.73 -4.95 0.47
N GLU A 97 -8.21 -5.55 1.56
CA GLU A 97 -9.24 -4.97 2.42
C GLU A 97 -8.77 -3.66 3.04
N THR A 98 -7.55 -3.61 3.58
CA THR A 98 -6.96 -2.38 4.13
C THR A 98 -6.87 -1.27 3.08
N MET A 99 -6.52 -1.61 1.84
CA MET A 99 -6.44 -0.65 0.74
C MET A 99 -7.82 -0.07 0.42
N LEU A 100 -8.84 -0.94 0.23
CA LEU A 100 -10.20 -0.51 -0.05
C LEU A 100 -10.82 0.29 1.10
N GLU A 101 -10.63 -0.16 2.34
CA GLU A 101 -11.10 0.54 3.53
C GLU A 101 -10.47 1.93 3.63
N GLY A 102 -9.17 2.07 3.32
CA GLY A 102 -8.49 3.36 3.28
C GLY A 102 -9.08 4.31 2.24
N LEU A 103 -9.43 3.82 1.05
CA LEU A 103 -10.09 4.62 0.01
C LEU A 103 -11.48 5.09 0.46
N ILE A 104 -12.29 4.20 1.04
CA ILE A 104 -13.63 4.54 1.50
C ILE A 104 -13.56 5.56 2.63
N ARG A 105 -12.67 5.36 3.62
CA ARG A 105 -12.51 6.27 4.76
C ARG A 105 -12.03 7.67 4.37
N SER A 106 -11.20 7.79 3.34
CA SER A 106 -10.76 9.09 2.80
C SER A 106 -11.85 9.80 2.00
N GLY A 107 -12.98 9.14 1.74
CA GLY A 107 -14.15 9.72 1.08
C GLY A 107 -14.27 9.39 -0.41
N PHE A 108 -13.51 8.42 -0.91
CA PHE A 108 -13.71 7.93 -2.27
C PHE A 108 -14.89 6.97 -2.34
N THR A 109 -15.53 6.94 -3.51
CA THR A 109 -16.49 5.91 -3.88
C THR A 109 -15.87 5.03 -4.97
N ILE A 110 -15.91 3.71 -4.76
CA ILE A 110 -15.38 2.75 -5.73
C ILE A 110 -16.42 2.57 -6.85
N THR A 111 -16.06 2.96 -8.07
CA THR A 111 -16.93 2.83 -9.25
C THR A 111 -16.66 1.57 -10.07
N GLY A 112 -15.51 0.94 -9.89
CA GLY A 112 -15.15 -0.32 -10.52
C GLY A 112 -13.81 -0.85 -10.05
N THR A 113 -13.60 -2.15 -10.23
CA THR A 113 -12.31 -2.82 -9.99
C THR A 113 -11.99 -3.68 -11.21
N TRP A 114 -10.74 -3.60 -11.69
CA TRP A 114 -10.28 -4.36 -12.85
C TRP A 114 -9.16 -5.30 -12.42
N PRO A 115 -9.45 -6.61 -12.29
CA PRO A 115 -8.41 -7.58 -11.97
C PRO A 115 -7.44 -7.70 -13.16
N MET A 116 -6.16 -7.50 -12.90
CA MET A 116 -5.10 -7.70 -13.89
C MET A 116 -4.17 -8.82 -13.48
N ARG A 117 -3.88 -9.73 -14.41
CA ARG A 117 -2.88 -10.79 -14.26
C ARG A 117 -1.67 -10.40 -15.10
N THR A 118 -0.52 -10.20 -14.46
CA THR A 118 0.71 -9.78 -15.13
C THR A 118 1.63 -10.94 -15.50
N GLU A 119 1.35 -12.14 -14.98
CA GLU A 119 2.03 -13.38 -15.36
C GLU A 119 1.07 -14.22 -16.23
N MET A 120 1.58 -14.66 -17.38
CA MET A 120 0.87 -15.47 -18.38
C MET A 120 1.52 -16.84 -18.46
#